data_AF-A0A547PPB5-F1
#
_entry.id   AF-A0A547PPB5-F1
#
_cell.length_a   1.000
_cell.length_b   1.000
_cell.length_c   1.000
_cell.angle_alpha   90.00
_cell.angle_beta   90.00
_cell.angle_gamma   90.00
#
_symmetry.space_group_name_H-M   'P 1'
#
loop_
_entity.id
_entity.type
_entity.pdbx_description
1 polymer ?
#
loop_
_entity_poly.entity_id
_entity_poly.type
_entity_poly.pdbx_seq_one_letter_code
_entity_poly.pdbx_strand_id
1 'polypeptide(L)'
;MDDDGEASVAVGAEESRRAAVLRPLVQAYLNGAGSLESGINDAVWELGVSRATVWRWIKRLAEEGGRSSALAPRKRGRPAGTTLISGKVEAVIEEHLRRYYLRRERS
;
A
#
# COMPACT_ATOMS: atom_id res chain seq x y z
N MET A 1 16.03 25.41 -4.47
CA MET A 1 16.25 24.45 -3.36
C MET A 1 15.27 24.82 -2.28
N ASP A 2 14.64 23.81 -1.70
CA ASP A 2 13.78 23.85 -0.49
C ASP A 2 12.30 24.25 -0.71
N ASP A 3 11.49 23.27 -1.12
CA ASP A 3 10.01 23.22 -0.91
C ASP A 3 9.48 21.75 -0.84
N ASP A 4 10.26 20.74 -1.24
CA ASP A 4 9.83 19.34 -1.25
C ASP A 4 9.68 18.69 0.15
N GLY A 5 10.18 19.35 1.20
CA GLY A 5 10.18 18.80 2.57
C GLY A 5 8.84 18.94 3.31
N GLU A 6 8.09 20.01 3.06
CA GLU A 6 6.83 20.30 3.77
C GLU A 6 5.66 19.47 3.23
N ALA A 7 5.66 19.22 1.91
CA ALA A 7 4.72 18.29 1.26
C ALA A 7 4.86 16.85 1.78
N SER A 8 6.08 16.40 2.09
CA SER A 8 6.33 15.02 2.58
C SER A 8 5.78 14.79 4.00
N VAL A 9 5.78 15.80 4.87
CA VAL A 9 5.26 15.70 6.25
C VAL A 9 3.74 15.75 6.26
N ALA A 10 3.14 16.63 5.42
CA ALA A 10 1.70 16.73 5.26
C ALA A 10 1.05 15.45 4.69
N VAL A 11 1.74 14.77 3.75
CA VAL A 11 1.28 13.50 3.15
C VAL A 11 1.17 12.40 4.22
N GLY A 12 2.15 12.26 5.10
CA GLY A 12 2.10 11.29 6.21
C GLY A 12 1.01 11.59 7.26
N ALA A 13 0.71 12.87 7.49
CA ALA A 13 -0.33 13.29 8.43
C ALA A 13 -1.74 12.94 7.93
N GLU A 14 -2.02 13.20 6.65
CA GLU A 14 -3.31 12.88 6.03
C GLU A 14 -3.52 11.36 5.88
N GLU A 15 -2.46 10.61 5.57
CA GLU A 15 -2.49 9.14 5.58
C GLU A 15 -2.84 8.59 6.96
N SER A 16 -2.25 9.16 8.00
CA SER A 16 -2.52 8.78 9.39
C SER A 16 -3.94 9.11 9.81
N ARG A 17 -4.47 10.28 9.40
CA ARG A 17 -5.88 10.68 9.62
C ARG A 17 -6.83 9.69 8.99
N ARG A 18 -6.64 9.35 7.70
CA ARG A 18 -7.48 8.38 6.99
C ARG A 18 -7.38 6.99 7.60
N ALA A 19 -6.18 6.54 7.97
CA ALA A 19 -5.99 5.24 8.59
C ALA A 19 -6.72 5.14 9.94
N ALA A 20 -6.74 6.21 10.73
CA ALA A 20 -7.47 6.24 12.01
C ALA A 20 -8.97 5.98 11.82
N VAL A 21 -9.61 6.61 10.81
CA VAL A 21 -11.03 6.40 10.47
C VAL A 21 -11.30 4.98 9.97
N LEU A 22 -10.37 4.40 9.20
CA LEU A 22 -10.59 3.10 8.54
C LEU A 22 -10.21 1.89 9.40
N ARG A 23 -9.35 2.04 10.41
CA ARG A 23 -8.89 0.93 11.28
C ARG A 23 -10.04 0.09 11.88
N PRO A 24 -11.12 0.69 12.43
CA PRO A 24 -12.25 -0.09 12.94
C PRO A 24 -12.93 -0.92 11.85
N LEU A 25 -13.07 -0.38 10.64
CA LEU A 25 -13.67 -1.08 9.50
C LEU A 25 -12.78 -2.22 9.00
N VAL A 26 -11.47 -2.01 8.96
CA VAL A 26 -10.49 -3.04 8.59
C VAL A 26 -10.51 -4.19 9.60
N GLN A 27 -10.60 -3.88 10.91
CA GLN A 27 -10.71 -4.90 11.94
C GLN A 27 -12.02 -5.69 11.82
N ALA A 28 -13.15 -5.00 11.59
CA ALA A 28 -14.43 -5.64 11.35
C ALA A 28 -14.39 -6.56 10.11
N TYR A 29 -13.77 -6.10 9.03
CA TYR A 29 -13.56 -6.87 7.80
C TYR A 29 -12.71 -8.13 8.03
N LEU A 30 -11.58 -8.01 8.73
CA LEU A 30 -10.71 -9.14 9.05
C LEU A 30 -11.37 -10.16 9.98
N ASN A 31 -12.21 -9.69 10.89
CA ASN A 31 -12.95 -10.53 11.83
C ASN A 31 -14.19 -11.19 11.19
N GLY A 32 -14.52 -10.88 9.93
CA GLY A 32 -15.75 -11.34 9.28
C GLY A 32 -17.03 -10.84 9.99
N ALA A 33 -16.94 -9.73 10.73
CA ALA A 33 -18.10 -9.12 11.38
C ALA A 33 -19.08 -8.63 10.31
N GLY A 34 -20.40 -8.74 10.59
CA GLY A 34 -21.52 -8.63 9.65
C GLY A 34 -21.55 -7.42 8.68
N SER A 35 -22.65 -6.67 8.62
CA SER A 35 -22.75 -5.60 7.61
C SER A 35 -21.82 -4.42 7.95
N LEU A 36 -20.82 -4.16 7.10
CA LEU A 36 -19.97 -2.97 7.16
C LEU A 36 -20.64 -1.70 6.61
N GLU A 37 -21.88 -1.79 6.11
CA GLU A 37 -22.50 -0.70 5.33
C GLU A 37 -22.60 0.63 6.09
N SER A 38 -23.02 0.59 7.36
CA SER A 38 -23.14 1.82 8.16
C SER A 38 -21.77 2.49 8.32
N GLY A 39 -20.77 1.72 8.74
CA GLY A 39 -19.43 2.25 8.94
C GLY A 39 -18.75 2.73 7.65
N ILE A 40 -19.09 2.14 6.51
CA ILE A 40 -18.63 2.63 5.20
C ILE A 40 -19.28 3.97 4.86
N ASN A 41 -20.58 4.15 5.13
CA ASN A 41 -21.25 5.42 4.89
C ASN A 41 -20.68 6.53 5.79
N ASP A 42 -20.40 6.21 7.05
CA ASP A 42 -19.76 7.15 7.98
C ASP A 42 -18.38 7.55 7.46
N ALA A 43 -17.55 6.59 7.01
CA ALA A 43 -16.25 6.89 6.43
C ALA A 43 -16.33 7.69 5.11
N VAL A 44 -17.36 7.49 4.29
CA VAL A 44 -17.61 8.30 3.09
C VAL A 44 -17.89 9.75 3.47
N TRP A 45 -18.71 9.97 4.50
CA TRP A 45 -19.05 11.31 4.99
C TRP A 45 -17.83 12.00 5.61
N GLU A 46 -17.11 11.31 6.49
CA GLU A 46 -15.94 11.83 7.23
C GLU A 46 -14.72 12.12 6.33
N LEU A 47 -14.49 11.28 5.31
CA LEU A 47 -13.33 11.38 4.42
C LEU A 47 -13.66 12.11 3.11
N GLY A 48 -14.94 12.34 2.80
CA GLY A 48 -15.38 13.00 1.58
C GLY A 48 -15.02 12.23 0.29
N VAL A 49 -14.89 10.90 0.36
CA VAL A 49 -14.51 10.05 -0.78
C VAL A 49 -15.64 9.10 -1.17
N SER A 50 -15.61 8.58 -2.40
CA SER A 50 -16.62 7.62 -2.85
C SER A 50 -16.56 6.30 -2.08
N ARG A 51 -17.71 5.60 -1.96
CA ARG A 51 -17.80 4.24 -1.37
C ARG A 51 -16.78 3.27 -1.97
N ALA A 52 -16.56 3.34 -3.28
CA ALA A 52 -15.59 2.50 -3.98
C ALA A 52 -14.14 2.75 -3.51
N THR A 53 -13.80 3.99 -3.18
CA THR A 53 -12.49 4.36 -2.64
C THR A 53 -12.33 3.85 -1.21
N VAL A 54 -13.37 4.00 -0.37
CA VAL A 54 -13.36 3.45 0.99
C VAL A 54 -13.14 1.94 0.98
N TRP A 55 -13.90 1.20 0.14
CA TRP A 55 -13.72 -0.23 -0.03
C TRP A 55 -12.32 -0.62 -0.48
N ARG A 56 -11.76 0.11 -1.47
CA ARG A 56 -10.39 -0.12 -1.94
C ARG A 56 -9.37 0.08 -0.82
N TRP A 57 -9.55 1.11 0.01
CA TRP A 57 -8.68 1.38 1.14
C TRP A 57 -8.80 0.34 2.25
N ILE A 58 -10.01 -0.12 2.59
CA ILE A 58 -10.22 -1.21 3.57
C ILE A 58 -9.47 -2.47 3.13
N LYS A 59 -9.68 -2.91 1.88
CA LYS A 59 -9.02 -4.10 1.34
C LYS A 59 -7.51 -3.95 1.35
N ARG A 60 -7.00 -2.79 0.95
CA ARG A 60 -5.56 -2.51 0.90
C ARG A 60 -4.92 -2.46 2.28
N LEU A 61 -5.57 -1.85 3.27
CA LEU A 61 -5.10 -1.85 4.66
C LEU A 61 -5.10 -3.27 5.25
N ALA A 62 -6.10 -4.08 4.92
CA ALA A 62 -6.12 -5.49 5.33
C ALA A 62 -4.96 -6.29 4.73
N GLU A 63 -4.65 -6.08 3.45
CA GLU A 63 -3.55 -6.75 2.74
C GLU A 63 -2.15 -6.28 3.21
N GLU A 64 -1.96 -4.99 3.49
CA GLU A 64 -0.66 -4.41 3.89
C GLU A 64 -0.41 -4.42 5.42
N GLY A 65 -1.31 -5.04 6.21
CA GLY A 65 -1.17 -5.20 7.66
C GLY A 65 -1.47 -3.94 8.48
N GLY A 66 -2.34 -3.06 7.99
CA GLY A 66 -2.83 -1.88 8.72
C GLY A 66 -1.88 -0.68 8.74
N ARG A 67 -0.81 -0.68 7.94
CA ARG A 67 0.14 0.44 7.84
C ARG A 67 -0.51 1.64 7.17
N SER A 68 -0.35 2.84 7.74
CA SER A 68 -0.88 4.09 7.16
C SER A 68 -0.25 4.41 5.79
N SER A 69 0.99 3.98 5.55
CA SER A 69 1.66 4.08 4.24
C SER A 69 0.90 3.38 3.11
N ALA A 70 -0.02 2.45 3.43
CA ALA A 70 -0.92 1.84 2.46
C ALA A 70 -1.92 2.83 1.85
N LEU A 71 -2.13 3.99 2.47
CA LEU A 71 -3.02 5.04 1.96
C LEU A 71 -2.27 6.10 1.15
N ALA A 72 -0.94 6.00 1.10
CA ALA A 72 -0.13 6.90 0.32
C ALA A 72 -0.54 6.88 -1.16
N PRO A 73 -0.62 8.05 -1.82
CA PRO A 73 -0.75 8.12 -3.27
C PRO A 73 0.40 7.33 -3.91
N ARG A 74 0.11 6.15 -4.44
CA ARG A 74 1.10 5.45 -5.27
C ARG A 74 1.29 6.29 -6.52
N LYS A 75 2.53 6.71 -6.77
CA LYS A 75 2.93 7.13 -8.12
C LYS A 75 2.44 6.03 -9.07
N ARG A 76 1.69 6.42 -10.11
CA ARG A 76 1.09 5.53 -11.10
C ARG A 76 2.20 4.80 -11.86
N GLY A 77 2.68 3.73 -11.25
CA GLY A 77 3.72 2.87 -11.77
C GLY A 77 3.11 1.72 -12.57
N ARG A 78 4.00 0.88 -13.06
CA ARG A 78 3.63 -0.36 -13.74
C ARG A 78 2.87 -1.30 -12.78
N PRO A 79 1.81 -1.99 -13.23
CA PRO A 79 1.04 -2.90 -12.39
C PRO A 79 1.91 -3.95 -11.70
N ALA A 80 1.55 -4.33 -10.47
CA ALA A 80 2.18 -5.46 -9.79
C ALA A 80 2.06 -6.73 -10.66
N GLY A 81 3.13 -7.52 -10.74
CA GLY A 81 3.18 -8.70 -11.60
C GLY A 81 3.53 -8.41 -13.07
N THR A 82 3.84 -7.17 -13.44
CA THR A 82 4.33 -6.90 -14.79
C THR A 82 5.81 -7.27 -14.89
N THR A 83 6.09 -8.35 -15.59
CA THR A 83 7.44 -8.79 -15.89
C THR A 83 8.00 -8.00 -17.09
N LEU A 84 9.18 -7.38 -16.96
CA LEU A 84 9.83 -6.59 -18.01
C LEU A 84 10.65 -7.45 -18.99
N ILE A 85 11.18 -8.56 -18.50
CA ILE A 85 12.06 -9.47 -19.23
C ILE A 85 11.62 -10.90 -18.95
N SER A 86 11.67 -11.79 -19.93
CA SER A 86 11.25 -13.19 -19.70
C SER A 86 12.03 -13.81 -18.53
N GLY A 87 11.42 -14.72 -17.78
CA GLY A 87 12.10 -15.39 -16.65
C GLY A 87 13.40 -16.10 -17.04
N LYS A 88 13.53 -16.48 -18.32
CA LYS A 88 14.79 -17.02 -18.88
C LYS A 88 15.92 -15.98 -18.88
N VAL A 89 15.61 -14.72 -19.21
CA VAL A 89 16.60 -13.62 -19.18
C VAL A 89 16.94 -13.26 -17.75
N GLU A 90 15.95 -13.24 -16.85
CA GLU A 90 16.17 -12.98 -15.43
C GLU A 90 17.07 -14.04 -14.77
N ALA A 91 16.90 -15.32 -15.13
CA ALA A 91 17.78 -16.39 -14.67
C ALA A 91 19.24 -16.23 -15.14
N VAL A 92 19.47 -15.78 -16.38
CA VAL A 92 20.82 -15.50 -16.89
C VAL A 92 21.48 -14.36 -16.14
N ILE A 93 20.73 -13.30 -15.83
CA ILE A 93 21.20 -12.17 -15.04
C ILE A 93 21.57 -12.63 -13.62
N GLU A 94 20.70 -13.40 -12.97
CA GLU A 94 20.96 -13.91 -11.62
C GLU A 94 22.20 -14.81 -11.57
N GLU A 95 22.37 -15.70 -12.56
CA GLU A 95 23.56 -16.55 -12.68
C GLU A 95 24.83 -15.70 -12.77
N HIS A 96 24.85 -14.68 -13.63
CA HIS A 96 26.02 -13.81 -13.81
C HIS A 96 26.32 -12.97 -12.57
N LEU A 97 25.29 -12.46 -11.90
CA LEU A 97 25.46 -11.73 -10.64
C LEU A 97 26.07 -12.61 -9.57
N ARG A 98 25.57 -13.84 -9.39
CA ARG A 98 26.12 -14.80 -8.42
C ARG A 98 27.55 -15.23 -8.76
N ARG A 99 27.88 -15.36 -10.04
CA ARG A 99 29.17 -15.85 -10.50
C ARG A 99 30.29 -14.83 -10.39
N TYR A 100 30.00 -13.57 -10.68
CA TYR A 100 31.04 -12.56 -10.86
C TYR A 100 31.00 -11.43 -9.81
N TYR A 101 29.82 -11.13 -9.25
CA TYR A 101 29.63 -9.90 -8.49
C TYR A 101 29.23 -10.13 -7.03
N LEU A 102 28.40 -11.13 -6.74
CA LEU A 102 27.94 -11.41 -5.39
C LEU A 102 28.92 -12.34 -4.67
N ARG A 103 29.65 -11.80 -3.69
CA ARG A 103 30.48 -12.58 -2.78
C ARG A 103 29.59 -13.10 -1.65
N ARG A 104 29.59 -14.41 -1.42
CA ARG A 104 28.87 -15.02 -0.29
C ARG A 104 29.55 -14.62 1.02
N GLU A 105 28.97 -13.68 1.75
CA GLU A 105 29.34 -13.47 3.15
C GLU A 105 28.83 -14.66 3.96
N ARG A 106 29.74 -15.30 4.71
CA ARG A 106 29.38 -16.35 5.68
C ARG A 106 28.75 -15.65 6.88
N SER A 107 27.48 -15.95 7.14
CA SER A 107 26.91 -15.84 8.48
C SER A 107 27.26 -17.06 9.31
#